data_AF-A0AAW0Q0G8-F1
#
_entry.id   AF-A0AAW0Q0G8-F1
#
_cell.length_a   1.000
_cell.length_b   1.000
_cell.length_c   1.000
_cell.angle_alpha   90.00
_cell.angle_beta   90.00
_cell.angle_gamma   90.00
#
_symmetry.space_group_name_H-M   'P 1'
#
loop_
_entity.id
_entity.type
_entity.pdbx_description
1 polymer ?
#
loop_
_entity_poly.entity_id
_entity_poly.type
_entity_poly.pdbx_seq_one_letter_code
_entity_poly.pdbx_strand_id
1 'polypeptide(L)'
;MFYDFINAIKSPDYRQRVQSIKDLVRQLPKPNHDTMQALFKHLRKVVDHGEDNRMTIQSVAIVFGPTLLRPETETWNMAVHMVYQNQIVELILIEYDAIFGR
;
A
#
# COMPACT_ATOMS: atom_id res chain seq x y z
N MET A 1 -0.80 -6.65 -12.64
CA MET A 1 -0.24 -6.15 -11.38
C MET A 1 -1.26 -5.39 -10.51
N PHE A 2 -1.92 -4.32 -10.99
CA PHE A 2 -2.91 -3.60 -10.17
C PHE A 2 -4.02 -4.52 -9.62
N TYR A 3 -4.67 -5.30 -10.47
CA TYR A 3 -5.73 -6.23 -10.04
C TYR A 3 -5.22 -7.32 -9.09
N ASP A 4 -3.94 -7.68 -9.17
CA ASP A 4 -3.33 -8.69 -8.29
C ASP A 4 -3.25 -8.15 -6.86
N PHE A 5 -2.86 -6.88 -6.69
CA PHE A 5 -2.92 -6.20 -5.39
C PHE A 5 -4.35 -6.11 -4.84
N ILE A 6 -5.32 -5.80 -5.70
CA ILE A 6 -6.75 -5.75 -5.32
C ILE A 6 -7.27 -7.14 -4.89
N ASN A 7 -6.85 -8.21 -5.57
CA ASN A 7 -7.25 -9.57 -5.21
C ASN A 7 -6.57 -10.02 -3.91
N ALA A 8 -5.31 -9.64 -3.69
CA ALA A 8 -4.58 -9.93 -2.46
C ALA A 8 -5.28 -9.30 -1.24
N ILE A 9 -5.70 -8.03 -1.31
CA ILE A 9 -6.33 -7.34 -0.18
C ILE A 9 -7.75 -7.86 0.13
N LYS A 10 -8.43 -8.47 -0.86
CA LYS A 10 -9.76 -9.06 -0.70
C LYS A 10 -9.77 -10.39 0.07
N SER A 11 -8.63 -11.06 0.24
CA SER A 11 -8.59 -12.32 1.02
C SER A 11 -9.18 -12.10 2.42
N PRO A 12 -9.97 -13.01 3.01
CA PRO A 12 -10.46 -12.85 4.38
C PRO A 12 -9.36 -13.03 5.44
N ASP A 13 -8.26 -13.72 5.11
CA ASP A 13 -7.17 -14.03 6.03
C ASP A 13 -6.11 -12.92 6.02
N TYR A 14 -5.88 -12.29 7.18
CA TYR A 14 -4.92 -11.21 7.32
C TYR A 14 -3.48 -11.62 6.99
N ARG A 15 -3.03 -12.79 7.46
CA ARG A 15 -1.66 -13.28 7.19
C ARG A 15 -1.48 -13.56 5.70
N GLN A 16 -2.51 -14.11 5.06
CA GLN A 16 -2.50 -14.33 3.62
C GLN A 16 -2.45 -13.02 2.83
N ARG A 17 -3.15 -11.97 3.28
CA ARG A 17 -3.04 -10.61 2.68
C ARG A 17 -1.59 -10.13 2.72
N VAL A 18 -0.98 -10.13 3.90
CA VAL A 18 0.41 -9.67 4.09
C VAL A 18 1.38 -10.44 3.22
N GLN A 19 1.27 -11.77 3.21
CA GLN A 19 2.14 -12.63 2.40
C GLN A 19 1.96 -12.37 0.89
N SER A 20 0.72 -12.29 0.42
CA SER A 20 0.42 -12.01 -0.99
C SER A 20 0.96 -10.66 -1.44
N ILE A 21 0.78 -9.62 -0.61
CA ILE A 21 1.30 -8.28 -0.88
C ILE A 21 2.83 -8.27 -0.90
N LYS A 22 3.46 -8.95 0.06
CA LYS A 22 4.93 -9.12 0.10
C LYS A 22 5.46 -9.76 -1.19
N ASP A 23 4.81 -10.82 -1.65
CA ASP A 23 5.25 -11.52 -2.86
C ASP A 23 5.03 -10.68 -4.12
N LEU A 24 3.94 -9.90 -4.19
CA LEU A 24 3.71 -8.94 -5.28
C LEU A 24 4.73 -7.80 -5.29
N VAL A 25 5.06 -7.25 -4.12
CA VAL A 25 6.09 -6.21 -3.98
C VAL A 25 7.46 -6.73 -4.43
N ARG A 26 7.81 -7.99 -4.10
CA ARG A 26 9.06 -8.63 -4.55
C ARG A 26 9.12 -8.88 -6.05
N GLN A 27 7.98 -9.02 -6.71
CA GLN A 27 7.90 -9.20 -8.17
C GLN A 27 8.02 -7.88 -8.94
N LEU A 28 8.01 -6.74 -8.27
CA LEU A 28 8.19 -5.45 -8.93
C LEU A 28 9.58 -5.35 -9.56
N PRO A 29 9.73 -4.61 -10.67
CA PRO A 29 11.05 -4.22 -11.16
C PRO A 29 11.86 -3.59 -10.03
N LYS A 30 13.15 -3.95 -9.94
CA LYS A 30 14.04 -3.49 -8.86
C LYS A 30 13.96 -1.97 -8.58
N PRO A 31 13.97 -1.08 -9.58
CA PRO A 31 13.83 0.36 -9.34
C PRO A 31 12.53 0.74 -8.62
N ASN A 32 11.42 0.07 -8.96
CA ASN A 32 10.11 0.32 -8.36
C ASN A 32 10.04 -0.22 -6.93
N HIS A 33 10.59 -1.42 -6.70
CA HIS A 33 10.72 -2.00 -5.36
C HIS A 33 11.53 -1.06 -4.43
N ASP A 34 12.71 -0.63 -4.86
CA ASP A 34 13.61 0.20 -4.06
C ASP A 34 12.98 1.58 -3.78
N THR A 35 12.27 2.13 -4.77
CA THR A 35 11.49 3.38 -4.62
C THR A 35 10.38 3.21 -3.59
N MET A 36 9.59 2.13 -3.67
CA MET A 36 8.54 1.86 -2.70
C MET A 36 9.12 1.67 -1.30
N GLN A 37 10.20 0.91 -1.15
CA GLN A 37 10.83 0.69 0.15
C GLN A 37 11.28 2.02 0.79
N ALA A 38 11.91 2.90 0.01
CA ALA A 38 12.35 4.21 0.48
C ALA A 38 11.17 5.13 0.83
N LEU A 39 10.15 5.16 -0.02
CA LEU A 39 8.95 5.97 0.20
C LEU A 39 8.19 5.54 1.46
N PHE A 40 7.84 4.25 1.59
CA PHE A 40 7.09 3.76 2.74
C PHE A 40 7.90 3.90 4.05
N LYS A 41 9.23 3.82 3.98
CA LYS A 41 10.09 4.14 5.13
C LYS A 41 9.96 5.59 5.57
N HIS A 42 9.89 6.51 4.62
CA HIS A 42 9.68 7.93 4.92
C HIS A 42 8.27 8.19 5.46
N LEU A 43 7.24 7.59 4.83
CA LEU A 43 5.86 7.75 5.26
C LEU A 43 5.60 7.21 6.67
N ARG A 44 6.28 6.13 7.09
CA ARG A 44 6.25 5.69 8.50
C ARG A 44 6.71 6.79 9.45
N LYS A 45 7.84 7.45 9.15
CA LYS A 45 8.30 8.59 9.96
C LYS A 45 7.30 9.73 10.01
N VAL A 46 6.61 10.01 8.89
CA VAL A 46 5.56 11.04 8.84
C VAL A 46 4.43 10.69 9.81
N VAL A 47 3.95 9.44 9.77
CA VAL A 47 2.91 8.95 10.68
C VAL A 47 3.37 8.95 12.14
N ASP A 48 4.64 8.62 12.41
CA ASP A 48 5.21 8.65 13.78
C ASP A 48 5.19 10.07 14.38
N HIS A 49 5.19 11.12 13.55
CA HIS A 49 5.04 12.52 13.98
C HIS A 49 3.58 13.00 13.89
N GLY A 50 2.62 12.07 13.90
CA GLY A 50 1.20 12.33 13.72
C GLY A 50 0.59 13.30 14.73
N GLU A 51 1.15 13.41 15.94
CA GLU A 51 0.70 14.38 16.95
C GLU A 51 0.93 15.83 16.50
N ASP A 52 2.03 16.10 15.80
CA ASP A 52 2.41 17.45 15.36
C ASP A 52 1.85 17.78 13.97
N ASN A 53 1.99 16.86 13.01
CA ASN A 53 1.62 17.08 11.62
C ASN A 53 0.19 16.63 11.28
N ARG A 54 -0.52 16.00 12.23
CA ARG A 54 -1.89 15.47 12.11
C ARG A 54 -2.06 14.40 11.03
N MET A 55 -0.97 13.78 10.57
CA MET A 55 -1.00 12.71 9.59
C MET A 55 -1.08 11.36 10.28
N THR A 56 -2.19 10.65 10.08
CA THR A 56 -2.37 9.27 10.52
C THR A 56 -2.08 8.31 9.36
N ILE A 57 -2.01 7.01 9.65
CA ILE A 57 -1.92 5.97 8.61
C ILE A 57 -3.05 6.14 7.58
N GLN A 58 -4.28 6.39 8.05
CA GLN A 58 -5.43 6.58 7.16
C GLN A 58 -5.30 7.83 6.29
N SER A 59 -4.88 8.97 6.85
CA SER A 59 -4.76 10.21 6.06
C SER A 59 -3.64 10.09 5.01
N VAL A 60 -2.52 9.45 5.36
CA VAL A 60 -1.46 9.13 4.39
C VAL A 60 -1.98 8.19 3.30
N ALA A 61 -2.70 7.14 3.66
CA ALA A 61 -3.24 6.18 2.70
C ALA A 61 -4.24 6.81 1.72
N ILE A 62 -5.10 7.72 2.19
CA ILE A 62 -6.03 8.47 1.33
C ILE A 62 -5.28 9.32 0.30
N VAL A 63 -4.17 9.95 0.69
CA VAL A 63 -3.38 10.81 -0.21
C VAL A 63 -2.57 9.98 -1.21
N PHE A 64 -1.93 8.90 -0.74
CA PHE A 64 -0.99 8.13 -1.56
C PHE A 64 -1.61 6.95 -2.30
N GLY A 65 -2.75 6.42 -1.85
CA GLY A 65 -3.47 5.30 -2.48
C GLY A 65 -3.72 5.50 -3.97
N PRO A 66 -4.39 6.60 -4.38
CA PRO A 66 -4.67 6.87 -5.78
C PRO A 66 -3.40 7.10 -6.63
N THR A 67 -2.34 7.65 -6.03
CA THR A 67 -1.08 7.97 -6.73
C THR A 67 -0.21 6.74 -6.95
N LEU A 68 -0.12 5.85 -5.96
CA LEU A 68 0.75 4.66 -6.03
C LEU A 68 0.11 3.50 -6.78
N LEU A 69 -1.22 3.41 -6.76
CA LEU A 69 -1.96 2.28 -7.32
C LEU A 69 -3.00 2.80 -8.32
N ARG A 70 -2.54 3.42 -9.40
CA ARG A 70 -3.44 3.93 -10.44
C ARG A 70 -3.92 2.78 -11.35
N PRO A 71 -5.24 2.61 -11.57
CA PRO A 71 -5.74 1.67 -12.56
C PRO A 71 -5.41 2.16 -13.97
N GLU A 72 -5.07 1.24 -14.88
CA GLU A 72 -4.79 1.56 -16.29
C GLU A 72 -6.04 2.03 -17.05
N THR A 73 -7.22 1.61 -16.61
CA THR A 73 -8.52 1.98 -17.19
C THR A 73 -9.46 2.53 -16.14
N GLU A 74 -10.08 3.68 -16.44
CA GLU A 74 -11.17 4.22 -15.63
C GLU A 74 -12.40 3.32 -15.81
N THR A 75 -12.72 2.55 -14.78
CA THR A 75 -13.89 1.65 -14.74
C THR A 75 -15.00 2.27 -13.90
N TRP A 76 -16.26 1.86 -14.16
CA TRP A 76 -17.45 2.31 -13.44
C TRP A 76 -17.41 2.12 -11.91
N ASN A 77 -16.46 1.32 -11.39
CA ASN A 77 -16.29 1.01 -9.95
C ASN A 77 -15.17 1.82 -9.27
N MET A 78 -14.88 3.05 -9.73
CA MET A 78 -13.78 3.88 -9.18
C MET A 78 -13.80 4.02 -7.65
N ALA A 79 -14.97 4.23 -7.05
CA ALA A 79 -15.09 4.38 -5.59
C ALA A 79 -14.64 3.12 -4.84
N VAL A 80 -14.98 1.93 -5.35
CA VAL A 80 -14.59 0.65 -4.76
C VAL A 80 -13.08 0.42 -4.92
N HIS A 81 -12.51 0.80 -6.07
CA HIS A 81 -11.07 0.73 -6.29
C HIS A 81 -10.29 1.66 -5.36
N MET A 82 -10.78 2.87 -5.10
CA MET A 82 -10.17 3.79 -4.12
C MET A 82 -10.11 3.19 -2.71
N VAL A 83 -11.18 2.54 -2.26
CA VAL A 83 -11.18 1.90 -0.92
C VAL A 83 -10.08 0.84 -0.84
N TYR A 84 -9.95 -0.01 -1.85
CA TYR A 84 -8.90 -1.04 -1.86
C TYR A 84 -7.49 -0.45 -1.98
N GLN A 85 -7.29 0.60 -2.78
CA GLN A 85 -6.00 1.29 -2.89
C GLN A 85 -5.55 1.81 -1.53
N ASN A 86 -6.45 2.46 -0.79
CA ASN A 86 -6.16 2.96 0.55
C ASN A 86 -5.80 1.79 1.48
N GLN A 87 -6.60 0.74 1.51
CA GLN A 87 -6.33 -0.44 2.34
C GLN A 87 -4.98 -1.11 2.03
N ILE A 88 -4.57 -1.16 0.77
CA ILE A 88 -3.26 -1.68 0.38
C ILE A 88 -2.15 -0.79 0.95
N VAL A 89 -2.26 0.53 0.82
CA VAL A 89 -1.25 1.45 1.38
C VAL A 89 -1.21 1.38 2.90
N GLU A 90 -2.35 1.31 3.58
CA GLU A 90 -2.42 1.12 5.03
C GLU A 90 -1.71 -0.17 5.45
N LEU A 91 -2.00 -1.29 4.77
CA LEU A 91 -1.39 -2.58 5.08
C LEU A 91 0.13 -2.53 4.90
N ILE A 92 0.63 -1.93 3.81
CA ILE A 92 2.07 -1.81 3.55
C ILE A 92 2.75 -0.91 4.60
N LEU A 93 2.10 0.15 5.08
CA LEU A 93 2.63 1.00 6.14
C LEU A 93 2.72 0.26 7.48
N ILE A 94 1.66 -0.45 7.86
CA ILE A 94 1.59 -1.21 9.12
C ILE A 94 2.59 -2.36 9.10
N GLU A 95 2.61 -3.13 8.01
CA GLU A 95 3.40 -4.36 7.88
C GLU A 95 4.71 -4.13 7.12
N TYR A 96 5.25 -2.90 7.18
CA TYR A 96 6.46 -2.52 6.45
C TYR A 96 7.62 -3.48 6.71
N ASP A 97 7.86 -3.84 7.97
CA ASP A 97 8.97 -4.73 8.34
C ASP A 97 8.71 -6.16 7.86
N ALA A 98 7.45 -6.63 7.84
CA ALA A 98 7.11 -7.94 7.30
C ALA A 98 7.29 -7.97 5.77
N ILE A 99 6.95 -6.89 5.06
CA ILE A 99 6.95 -6.81 3.59
C ILE A 99 8.37 -6.54 3.04
N PHE A 100 9.10 -5.58 3.62
CA PHE A 100 10.41 -5.13 3.14
C PHE A 100 11.58 -5.58 4.02
N GLY A 101 11.33 -6.15 5.20
CA GLY A 101 12.37 -6.72 6.05
C GLY A 101 13.06 -7.91 5.40
N ARG A 102 14.33 -8.11 5.78
CA ARG A 102 15.18 -9.21 5.30
C ARG A 102 14.70 -10.55 5.83
#